data_AF-A0A395N4X2-F1
#
_entry.id   AF-A0A395N4X2-F1
#
_cell.length_a   1.000
_cell.length_b   1.000
_cell.length_c   1.000
_cell.angle_alpha   90.00
_cell.angle_beta   90.00
_cell.angle_gamma   90.00
#
_symmetry.space_group_name_H-M   'P 1'
#
loop_
_entity.id
_entity.type
_entity.pdbx_description
1 polymer ?
#
loop_
_entity_poly.entity_id
_entity_poly.type
_entity_poly.pdbx_seq_one_letter_code
_entity_poly.pdbx_strand_id
1 'polypeptide(L)'
;MSQDMSSQWTGEFLLRYPLSQTLCPMHHAELFKAKMDLISLISRIGAKLFGGTNGGTGDEDNTDLSEYLTLLKNWYSTLPASLAPSAIIFPSQLKLHLLYHNVVINLCELLVASAKESEASRTSEEILAQLSHSRICFETIMRLYYLRHGFASADTYIAHDLAVLAFMALGKLKDGGGAPKEDSRSTLLLAAKGLGDQGRNYYFPFTLFHVINGEMSEEDTALLYQFMTSWKDDGVSKQVRAKHVQAQYPCDIVKITNYPDSKRLGNLIKQYADLAISEAQSPTNSEATNSP
;
A
#
# COMPACT_ATOMS: atom_id res chain seq x y z
N MET A 1 11.15 -18.98 -32.32
CA MET A 1 11.42 -20.22 -31.58
C MET A 1 12.06 -19.87 -30.24
N SER A 2 11.25 -19.58 -29.21
CA SER A 2 11.74 -19.38 -27.82
C SER A 2 10.58 -19.30 -26.82
N GLN A 3 9.59 -20.20 -26.92
CA GLN A 3 8.48 -20.26 -25.97
C GLN A 3 8.41 -21.57 -25.17
N ASP A 4 9.28 -22.56 -25.45
CA ASP A 4 9.09 -23.92 -24.93
C ASP A 4 10.05 -24.35 -23.81
N MET A 5 11.08 -23.57 -23.49
CA MET A 5 12.09 -23.97 -22.50
C MET A 5 11.73 -23.61 -21.05
N SER A 6 10.89 -22.60 -20.81
CA SER A 6 10.55 -22.16 -19.44
C SER A 6 9.48 -23.03 -18.76
N SER A 7 8.67 -23.76 -19.54
CA SER A 7 7.55 -24.56 -19.04
C SER A 7 7.99 -25.85 -18.35
N GLN A 8 9.10 -26.45 -18.75
CA GLN A 8 9.54 -27.76 -18.23
C GLN A 8 10.20 -27.69 -16.84
N TRP A 9 10.66 -26.51 -16.41
CA TRP A 9 11.43 -26.33 -15.17
C TRP A 9 10.61 -25.78 -14.01
N THR A 10 9.36 -25.38 -14.26
CA THR A 10 8.52 -24.73 -13.26
C THR A 10 7.27 -25.59 -13.04
N GLY A 11 7.11 -26.10 -11.82
CA GLY A 11 5.91 -26.85 -11.44
C GLY A 11 4.66 -25.97 -11.45
N GLU A 12 3.50 -26.56 -11.71
CA GLU A 12 2.21 -25.88 -11.63
C GLU A 12 1.43 -26.32 -10.40
N PHE A 13 0.74 -25.37 -9.77
CA PHE A 13 -0.18 -25.65 -8.68
C PHE A 13 -1.62 -25.59 -9.19
N LEU A 14 -2.38 -26.65 -8.92
CA LEU A 14 -3.79 -26.75 -9.26
C LEU A 14 -4.62 -26.63 -7.99
N LEU A 15 -5.44 -25.59 -7.89
CA LEU A 15 -6.33 -25.38 -6.76
C LEU A 15 -7.70 -25.99 -7.04
N ARG A 16 -8.23 -26.76 -6.08
CA ARG A 16 -9.62 -27.21 -6.08
C ARG A 16 -10.38 -26.58 -4.93
N TYR A 17 -11.39 -25.77 -5.23
CA TYR A 17 -12.27 -25.24 -4.19
C TYR A 17 -13.21 -26.33 -3.67
N PRO A 18 -13.59 -26.33 -2.37
CA PRO A 18 -14.43 -27.38 -1.79
C PRO A 18 -15.77 -27.60 -2.52
N LEU A 19 -16.32 -26.55 -3.12
CA LEU A 19 -17.60 -26.58 -3.85
C LEU A 19 -17.43 -26.73 -5.37
N SER A 20 -16.20 -26.82 -5.89
CA SER A 20 -15.91 -26.92 -7.32
C SER A 20 -15.24 -28.24 -7.65
N GLN A 21 -15.68 -28.87 -8.74
CA GLN A 21 -14.99 -30.04 -9.31
C GLN A 21 -13.87 -29.63 -10.28
N THR A 22 -13.82 -28.35 -10.66
CA THR A 22 -12.82 -27.83 -11.59
C THR A 22 -11.51 -27.52 -10.87
N LEU A 23 -10.41 -27.99 -11.44
CA LEU A 23 -9.07 -27.59 -11.05
C LEU A 23 -8.73 -26.25 -11.70
N CYS A 24 -8.39 -25.26 -10.88
CA CYS A 24 -7.98 -23.94 -11.34
C CYS A 24 -6.44 -23.86 -11.29
N PRO A 25 -5.75 -23.68 -12.44
CA PRO A 25 -4.32 -23.45 -12.44
C PRO A 25 -3.98 -22.11 -11.78
N MET A 26 -2.94 -22.10 -10.96
CA MET A 26 -2.47 -20.88 -10.30
C MET A 26 -1.52 -20.06 -11.17
N HIS A 27 -1.04 -20.61 -12.30
CA HIS A 27 -0.11 -19.97 -13.22
C HIS A 27 1.16 -19.50 -12.49
N HIS A 28 1.68 -20.34 -11.60
CA HIS A 28 2.72 -19.94 -10.65
C HIS A 28 3.99 -19.46 -11.34
N ALA A 29 4.43 -20.16 -12.38
CA ALA A 29 5.62 -19.82 -13.16
C ALA A 29 5.52 -18.43 -13.81
N GLU A 30 4.38 -18.19 -14.46
CA GLU A 30 4.08 -16.92 -15.14
C GLU A 30 4.01 -15.77 -14.13
N LEU A 31 3.33 -16.00 -13.00
CA LEU A 31 3.21 -15.02 -11.92
C LEU A 31 4.57 -14.70 -11.30
N PHE A 32 5.38 -15.72 -11.03
CA PHE A 32 6.72 -15.54 -10.46
C PHE A 32 7.60 -14.75 -11.41
N LYS A 33 7.64 -15.12 -12.69
CA LYS A 33 8.39 -14.39 -13.72
C LYS A 33 7.93 -12.94 -13.82
N ALA A 34 6.63 -12.70 -13.95
CA ALA A 34 6.08 -11.35 -14.03
C ALA A 34 6.46 -10.52 -12.80
N LYS A 35 6.39 -11.10 -11.60
CA LYS A 35 6.81 -10.44 -10.37
C LYS A 35 8.30 -10.09 -10.37
N MET A 36 9.17 -11.00 -10.81
CA MET A 36 10.62 -10.75 -10.90
C MET A 36 10.94 -9.65 -11.92
N ASP A 37 10.29 -9.66 -13.07
CA ASP A 37 10.44 -8.63 -14.11
C ASP A 37 10.04 -7.25 -13.57
N LEU A 38 8.91 -7.18 -12.85
CA LEU A 38 8.46 -5.94 -12.21
C LEU A 38 9.43 -5.47 -11.11
N ILE A 39 9.90 -6.37 -10.25
CA ILE A 39 10.87 -6.03 -9.20
C ILE A 39 12.16 -5.51 -9.82
N SER A 40 12.64 -6.10 -10.91
CA SER A 40 13.82 -5.62 -11.62
C SER A 40 13.64 -4.18 -12.11
N LEU A 41 12.49 -3.84 -12.69
CA LEU A 41 12.17 -2.46 -13.07
C LEU A 41 12.12 -1.52 -11.86
N ILE A 42 11.47 -1.93 -10.77
CA ILE A 42 11.41 -1.15 -9.52
C ILE A 42 12.80 -0.92 -8.94
N SER A 43 13.67 -1.93 -8.95
CA SER A 43 15.05 -1.83 -8.47
C SER A 43 15.87 -0.84 -9.29
N ARG A 44 15.70 -0.80 -10.62
CA ARG A 44 16.33 0.18 -11.49
C ARG A 44 15.84 1.61 -11.21
N ILE A 45 14.53 1.80 -11.06
CA ILE A 45 13.94 3.08 -10.63
C ILE A 45 14.51 3.50 -9.27
N GLY A 46 14.58 2.58 -8.30
CA GLY A 46 15.14 2.82 -6.98
C GLY A 46 16.61 3.21 -7.03
N ALA A 47 17.42 2.50 -7.83
CA ALA A 47 18.82 2.83 -8.03
C ALA A 47 18.99 4.24 -8.63
N LYS A 48 18.14 4.65 -9.57
CA LYS A 48 18.16 6.01 -10.12
C LYS A 48 17.74 7.07 -9.09
N LEU A 49 16.74 6.80 -8.25
CA LEU A 49 16.21 7.77 -7.28
C LEU A 49 17.05 7.91 -6.00
N PHE A 50 17.79 6.86 -5.63
CA PHE A 50 18.49 6.76 -4.34
C PHE A 50 19.98 6.39 -4.46
N GLY A 51 20.47 6.08 -5.65
CA GLY A 51 21.89 5.89 -5.92
C GLY A 51 22.61 7.23 -5.80
N GLY A 52 23.08 7.54 -4.60
CA GLY A 52 23.87 8.76 -4.36
C GLY A 52 25.07 8.85 -5.29
N THR A 53 25.46 10.07 -5.64
CA THR A 53 26.66 10.43 -6.41
C THR A 53 27.94 10.11 -5.64
N ASN A 54 28.18 8.86 -5.29
CA ASN A 54 29.48 8.41 -4.79
C ASN A 54 30.23 7.82 -5.97
N GLY A 55 31.19 8.61 -6.48
CA GLY A 55 31.97 8.33 -7.67
C GLY A 55 32.52 6.90 -7.70
N GLY A 56 32.23 6.18 -8.78
CA GLY A 56 32.74 4.83 -8.97
C GLY A 56 32.01 4.05 -10.05
N THR A 57 32.38 4.30 -11.30
CA THR A 57 32.47 3.30 -12.39
C THR A 57 31.34 2.27 -12.49
N GLY A 58 30.30 2.60 -13.25
CA GLY A 58 29.35 1.63 -13.78
C GLY A 58 28.12 2.33 -14.33
N ASP A 59 28.03 2.41 -15.67
CA ASP A 59 26.88 2.84 -16.48
C ASP A 59 25.82 3.65 -15.70
N GLU A 60 26.01 4.97 -15.60
CA GLU A 60 24.96 5.84 -15.07
C GLU A 60 23.75 5.70 -15.98
N ASP A 61 22.68 5.08 -15.47
CA ASP A 61 21.44 4.89 -16.23
C ASP A 61 20.81 6.27 -16.54
N ASN A 62 21.12 6.77 -17.74
CA ASN A 62 20.69 8.07 -18.22
C ASN A 62 19.19 8.10 -18.59
N THR A 63 18.47 6.97 -18.49
CA THR A 63 17.04 6.84 -18.80
C THR A 63 16.19 7.76 -17.94
N ASP A 64 15.51 8.73 -18.54
CA ASP A 64 14.64 9.67 -17.83
C ASP A 64 13.53 8.93 -17.02
N LEU A 65 13.06 9.53 -15.92
CA LEU A 65 11.94 8.99 -15.13
C LEU A 65 10.66 8.81 -15.96
N SER A 66 10.47 9.63 -17.00
CA SER A 66 9.36 9.47 -17.95
C SER A 66 9.51 8.22 -18.84
N GLU A 67 10.73 7.81 -19.16
CA GLU A 67 10.99 6.57 -19.90
C GLU A 67 10.66 5.34 -19.03
N TYR A 68 10.93 5.39 -17.74
CA TYR A 68 10.53 4.34 -16.80
C TYR A 68 9.02 4.14 -16.74
N LEU A 69 8.23 5.22 -16.83
CA LEU A 69 6.77 5.10 -16.93
C LEU A 69 6.35 4.36 -18.20
N THR A 70 7.04 4.63 -19.31
CA THR A 70 6.82 3.91 -20.59
C THR A 70 7.20 2.44 -20.48
N LEU A 71 8.33 2.12 -19.85
CA LEU A 71 8.77 0.74 -19.61
C LEU A 71 7.77 -0.04 -18.74
N LEU A 72 7.25 0.58 -17.67
CA LEU A 72 6.22 -0.02 -16.81
C LEU A 72 4.92 -0.30 -17.59
N LYS A 73 4.45 0.66 -18.40
CA LYS A 73 3.26 0.48 -19.25
C LYS A 73 3.45 -0.65 -20.27
N ASN A 74 4.61 -0.69 -20.92
CA ASN A 74 4.93 -1.75 -21.87
C ASN A 74 4.94 -3.11 -21.17
N TRP A 75 5.65 -3.24 -20.05
CA TRP A 75 5.67 -4.46 -19.24
C TRP A 75 4.24 -4.94 -18.90
N TYR A 76 3.38 -4.03 -18.42
CA TYR A 76 2.01 -4.37 -18.05
C TYR A 76 1.17 -4.86 -19.24
N SER A 77 1.36 -4.25 -20.42
CA SER A 77 0.68 -4.67 -21.65
C SER A 77 1.15 -6.03 -22.19
N THR A 78 2.33 -6.49 -21.77
CA THR A 78 2.91 -7.78 -22.19
C THR A 78 2.62 -8.93 -21.22
N LEU A 79 1.81 -8.71 -20.18
CA LEU A 79 1.41 -9.77 -19.25
C LEU A 79 0.71 -10.91 -20.02
N PRO A 80 0.96 -12.18 -19.65
CA PRO A 80 0.28 -13.31 -20.26
C PRO A 80 -1.22 -13.24 -19.98
N ALA A 81 -2.03 -13.88 -20.84
CA ALA A 81 -3.49 -13.83 -20.74
C ALA A 81 -4.03 -14.31 -19.38
N SER A 82 -3.35 -15.25 -18.73
CA SER A 82 -3.63 -15.75 -17.38
C SER A 82 -3.48 -14.69 -16.27
N LEU A 83 -2.67 -13.65 -16.51
CA LEU A 83 -2.42 -12.53 -15.62
C LEU A 83 -3.01 -11.21 -16.15
N ALA A 84 -3.82 -11.27 -17.20
CA ALA A 84 -4.53 -10.09 -17.67
C ALA A 84 -5.58 -9.66 -16.62
N PRO A 85 -5.90 -8.35 -16.51
CA PRO A 85 -6.88 -7.86 -15.52
C PRO A 85 -8.25 -8.55 -15.57
N SER A 86 -8.65 -9.08 -16.74
CA SER A 86 -9.89 -9.82 -16.94
C SER A 86 -9.86 -11.27 -16.40
N ALA A 87 -8.68 -11.83 -16.14
CA ALA A 87 -8.49 -13.22 -15.76
C ALA A 87 -8.08 -13.43 -14.29
N ILE A 88 -7.57 -12.40 -13.61
CA ILE A 88 -7.03 -12.53 -12.25
C ILE A 88 -8.12 -12.78 -11.21
N ILE A 89 -7.87 -13.76 -10.34
CA ILE A 89 -8.79 -14.17 -9.26
C ILE A 89 -8.10 -14.40 -7.93
N PHE A 90 -6.81 -14.75 -7.93
CA PHE A 90 -6.10 -15.14 -6.71
C PHE A 90 -5.47 -13.94 -6.00
N PRO A 91 -5.31 -14.00 -4.65
CA PRO A 91 -4.67 -12.94 -3.87
C PRO A 91 -3.31 -12.52 -4.42
N SER A 92 -2.47 -13.48 -4.81
CA SER A 92 -1.12 -13.23 -5.32
C SER A 92 -1.12 -12.52 -6.67
N GLN A 93 -2.11 -12.79 -7.52
CA GLN A 93 -2.30 -12.10 -8.79
C GLN A 93 -2.78 -10.67 -8.54
N LEU A 94 -3.81 -10.46 -7.72
CA LEU A 94 -4.30 -9.12 -7.36
C LEU A 94 -3.18 -8.24 -6.79
N LYS A 95 -2.32 -8.79 -5.93
CA LYS A 95 -1.15 -8.09 -5.38
C LYS A 95 -0.12 -7.66 -6.43
N LEU A 96 0.07 -8.43 -7.50
CA LEU A 96 0.95 -8.02 -8.60
C LEU A 96 0.44 -6.72 -9.24
N HIS A 97 -0.87 -6.63 -9.48
CA HIS A 97 -1.49 -5.44 -10.05
C HIS A 97 -1.51 -4.27 -9.05
N LEU A 98 -1.70 -4.54 -7.75
CA LEU A 98 -1.55 -3.52 -6.70
C LEU A 98 -0.13 -2.94 -6.70
N LEU A 99 0.90 -3.80 -6.74
CA LEU A 99 2.29 -3.35 -6.80
C LEU A 99 2.54 -2.47 -8.03
N TYR A 100 2.08 -2.90 -9.19
CA TYR A 100 2.19 -2.15 -10.42
C TYR A 100 1.57 -0.76 -10.30
N HIS A 101 0.29 -0.67 -9.90
CA HIS A 101 -0.39 0.61 -9.80
C HIS A 101 0.18 1.50 -8.70
N ASN A 102 0.63 0.94 -7.58
CA ASN A 102 1.32 1.69 -6.54
C ASN A 102 2.60 2.35 -7.11
N VAL A 103 3.45 1.60 -7.80
CA VAL A 103 4.67 2.13 -8.43
C VAL A 103 4.36 3.20 -9.47
N VAL A 104 3.33 2.99 -10.30
CA VAL A 104 2.92 3.98 -11.30
C VAL A 104 2.40 5.26 -10.66
N ILE A 105 1.56 5.17 -9.61
CA ILE A 105 1.09 6.33 -8.84
C ILE A 105 2.29 7.14 -8.35
N ASN A 106 3.25 6.46 -7.73
CA ASN A 106 4.43 7.06 -7.13
C ASN A 106 5.30 7.78 -8.15
N LEU A 107 5.53 7.15 -9.30
CA LEU A 107 6.32 7.72 -10.38
C LEU A 107 5.60 8.93 -11.02
N CYS A 108 4.29 8.82 -11.26
CA CYS A 108 3.51 9.93 -11.80
C CYS A 108 3.45 11.12 -10.83
N GLU A 109 3.31 10.90 -9.52
CA GLU A 109 3.34 11.99 -8.52
C GLU A 109 4.69 12.72 -8.53
N LEU A 110 5.80 11.98 -8.62
CA LEU A 110 7.13 12.56 -8.74
C LEU A 110 7.28 13.40 -10.02
N LEU A 111 6.81 12.88 -11.15
CA LEU A 111 6.85 13.60 -12.43
C LEU A 111 5.97 14.86 -12.39
N VAL A 112 4.77 14.79 -11.81
CA VAL A 112 3.88 15.96 -11.63
C VAL A 112 4.53 17.02 -10.74
N ALA A 113 5.23 16.62 -9.68
CA ALA A 113 5.96 17.56 -8.83
C ALA A 113 7.07 18.28 -9.61
N SER A 114 7.89 17.54 -10.38
CA SER A 114 8.94 18.13 -11.21
C SER A 114 8.41 19.04 -12.32
N ALA A 115 7.26 18.72 -12.90
CA ALA A 115 6.62 19.53 -13.95
C ALA A 115 5.98 20.82 -13.41
N LYS A 116 5.68 20.93 -12.11
CA LYS A 116 5.24 22.21 -11.52
C LYS A 116 6.39 23.21 -11.40
N GLU A 117 7.63 22.73 -11.40
CA GLU A 117 8.84 23.55 -11.32
C GLU A 117 9.33 24.02 -12.71
N SER A 118 8.82 23.42 -13.79
CA SER A 118 9.22 23.69 -15.18
C SER A 118 7.98 23.93 -16.05
N GLU A 119 7.91 25.02 -16.84
CA GLU A 119 6.72 25.40 -17.64
C GLU A 119 6.38 24.47 -18.86
N ALA A 120 6.54 23.16 -18.73
CA ALA A 120 6.24 22.16 -19.76
C ALA A 120 4.79 21.64 -19.63
N SER A 121 3.85 22.27 -20.36
CA SER A 121 2.40 22.06 -20.20
C SER A 121 1.85 20.72 -20.75
N ARG A 122 2.31 20.21 -21.91
CA ARG A 122 1.61 19.12 -22.63
C ARG A 122 1.89 17.71 -22.09
N THR A 123 3.09 17.44 -21.58
CA THR A 123 3.46 16.17 -20.91
C THR A 123 2.67 15.96 -19.61
N SER A 124 2.14 17.04 -19.03
CA SER A 124 1.41 17.02 -17.75
C SER A 124 0.06 16.30 -17.84
N GLU A 125 -0.70 16.47 -18.93
CA GLU A 125 -2.06 15.92 -19.04
C GLU A 125 -2.08 14.39 -19.12
N GLU A 126 -1.19 13.79 -19.92
CA GLU A 126 -1.09 12.33 -20.04
C GLU A 126 -0.66 11.67 -18.72
N ILE A 127 0.26 12.31 -18.00
CA ILE A 127 0.73 11.83 -16.68
C ILE A 127 -0.40 11.93 -15.66
N LEU A 128 -1.18 13.02 -15.65
CA LEU A 128 -2.34 13.18 -14.78
C LEU A 128 -3.43 12.16 -15.10
N ALA A 129 -3.68 11.87 -16.37
CA ALA A 129 -4.62 10.83 -16.78
C ALA A 129 -4.15 9.43 -16.32
N GLN A 130 -2.86 9.12 -16.47
CA GLN A 130 -2.28 7.86 -16.01
C GLN A 130 -2.31 7.72 -14.48
N LEU A 131 -2.05 8.81 -13.75
CA LEU A 131 -2.17 8.87 -12.30
C LEU A 131 -3.60 8.60 -11.85
N SER A 132 -4.58 9.28 -12.46
CA SER A 132 -6.00 9.08 -12.18
C SER A 132 -6.43 7.64 -12.44
N HIS A 133 -6.08 7.09 -13.61
CA HIS A 133 -6.37 5.71 -13.97
C HIS A 133 -5.78 4.72 -12.95
N SER A 134 -4.52 4.89 -12.58
CA SER A 134 -3.84 3.98 -11.65
C SER A 134 -4.44 4.03 -10.25
N ARG A 135 -4.86 5.20 -9.77
CA ARG A 135 -5.57 5.36 -8.50
C ARG A 135 -6.92 4.63 -8.50
N ILE A 136 -7.70 4.77 -9.58
CA ILE A 136 -8.98 4.06 -9.73
C ILE A 136 -8.77 2.55 -9.75
N CYS A 137 -7.80 2.06 -10.52
CA CYS A 137 -7.49 0.63 -10.57
C CYS A 137 -7.01 0.09 -9.22
N PHE A 138 -6.10 0.79 -8.54
CA PHE A 138 -5.62 0.41 -7.21
C PHE A 138 -6.77 0.26 -6.20
N GLU A 139 -7.62 1.29 -6.12
CA GLU A 139 -8.80 1.32 -5.27
C GLU A 139 -9.81 0.20 -5.62
N THR A 140 -10.01 -0.06 -6.91
CA THR A 140 -10.88 -1.15 -7.40
C THR A 140 -10.35 -2.52 -7.02
N ILE A 141 -9.04 -2.76 -7.21
CA ILE A 141 -8.40 -4.05 -6.88
C ILE A 141 -8.47 -4.28 -5.37
N MET A 142 -8.25 -3.25 -4.54
CA MET A 142 -8.39 -3.36 -3.08
C MET A 142 -9.81 -3.75 -2.67
N ARG A 143 -10.83 -3.16 -3.28
CA ARG A 143 -12.23 -3.55 -3.03
C ARG A 143 -12.50 -4.99 -3.47
N LEU A 144 -12.04 -5.40 -4.65
CA LEU A 144 -12.19 -6.77 -5.15
C LEU A 144 -11.49 -7.78 -4.22
N TYR A 145 -10.31 -7.43 -3.72
CA TYR A 145 -9.56 -8.24 -2.76
C TYR A 145 -10.40 -8.52 -1.51
N TYR A 146 -10.91 -7.47 -0.85
CA TYR A 146 -11.70 -7.65 0.38
C TYR A 146 -13.09 -8.23 0.13
N LEU A 147 -13.68 -8.01 -1.05
CA LEU A 147 -14.93 -8.64 -1.44
C LEU A 147 -14.78 -10.17 -1.59
N ARG A 148 -13.66 -10.65 -2.13
CA ARG A 148 -13.43 -12.08 -2.41
C ARG A 148 -12.73 -12.84 -1.29
N HIS A 149 -11.85 -12.17 -0.55
CA HIS A 149 -10.98 -12.82 0.43
C HIS A 149 -11.34 -12.45 1.88
N GLY A 150 -12.19 -11.44 2.07
CA GLY A 150 -12.62 -10.99 3.40
C GLY A 150 -11.46 -10.45 4.23
N PHE A 151 -11.72 -10.33 5.54
CA PHE A 151 -10.77 -9.77 6.53
C PHE A 151 -10.20 -10.82 7.48
N ALA A 152 -10.65 -12.08 7.39
CA ALA A 152 -10.36 -13.11 8.38
C ALA A 152 -8.89 -13.55 8.38
N SER A 153 -8.26 -13.55 7.21
CA SER A 153 -6.87 -13.99 7.06
C SER A 153 -5.91 -12.81 7.16
N ALA A 154 -4.84 -13.02 7.91
CA ALA A 154 -3.72 -12.09 7.94
C ALA A 154 -2.99 -12.07 6.59
N ASP A 155 -2.65 -10.89 6.11
CA ASP A 155 -1.88 -10.69 4.89
C ASP A 155 -0.86 -9.57 5.07
N THR A 156 0.40 -9.94 5.33
CA THR A 156 1.47 -8.97 5.61
C THR A 156 1.71 -7.99 4.48
N TYR A 157 1.41 -8.39 3.23
CA TYR A 157 1.61 -7.54 2.06
C TYR A 157 0.57 -6.41 1.98
N ILE A 158 -0.69 -6.71 2.32
CA ILE A 158 -1.80 -5.78 2.08
C ILE A 158 -1.81 -4.59 3.07
N ALA A 159 -1.10 -4.67 4.20
CA ALA A 159 -1.07 -3.59 5.19
C ALA A 159 -0.50 -2.28 4.62
N HIS A 160 0.53 -2.36 3.78
CA HIS A 160 1.06 -1.17 3.12
C HIS A 160 0.03 -0.59 2.16
N ASP A 161 -0.59 -1.43 1.32
CA ASP A 161 -1.58 -1.00 0.34
C ASP A 161 -2.84 -0.40 0.99
N LEU A 162 -3.26 -0.95 2.14
CA LEU A 162 -4.31 -0.39 2.99
C LEU A 162 -3.97 1.01 3.49
N ALA A 163 -2.74 1.23 3.97
CA ALA A 163 -2.31 2.54 4.43
C ALA A 163 -2.34 3.55 3.27
N VAL A 164 -1.76 3.20 2.12
CA VAL A 164 -1.80 4.03 0.91
C VAL A 164 -3.25 4.39 0.55
N LEU A 165 -4.15 3.41 0.53
CA LEU A 165 -5.56 3.62 0.23
C LEU A 165 -6.25 4.56 1.24
N ALA A 166 -6.00 4.37 2.54
CA ALA A 166 -6.56 5.21 3.60
C ALA A 166 -6.10 6.66 3.47
N PHE A 167 -4.81 6.89 3.24
CA PHE A 167 -4.24 8.23 3.08
C PHE A 167 -4.76 8.92 1.81
N MET A 168 -4.93 8.18 0.71
CA MET A 168 -5.56 8.72 -0.50
C MET A 168 -7.01 9.16 -0.23
N ALA A 169 -7.78 8.35 0.50
CA ALA A 169 -9.17 8.67 0.84
C ALA A 169 -9.27 9.86 1.80
N LEU A 170 -8.40 9.94 2.82
CA LEU A 170 -8.31 11.09 3.72
C LEU A 170 -7.99 12.39 2.98
N GLY A 171 -7.08 12.35 2.02
CA GLY A 171 -6.75 13.51 1.18
C GLY A 171 -7.98 14.02 0.43
N LYS A 172 -8.70 13.11 -0.25
CA LYS A 172 -9.94 13.45 -0.97
C LYS A 172 -11.01 14.08 -0.05
N LEU A 173 -11.16 13.58 1.17
CA LEU A 173 -12.13 14.11 2.14
C LEU A 173 -11.73 15.49 2.69
N LYS A 174 -10.42 15.73 2.89
CA LYS A 174 -9.88 17.01 3.41
C LYS A 174 -9.87 18.11 2.36
N ASP A 175 -9.57 17.78 1.11
CA ASP A 175 -9.48 18.76 0.02
C ASP A 175 -10.85 19.28 -0.44
N GLY A 176 -11.95 18.71 0.07
CA GLY A 176 -13.32 19.16 -0.24
C GLY A 176 -13.73 19.04 -1.72
N GLY A 177 -12.92 18.37 -2.54
CA GLY A 177 -13.11 18.23 -3.98
C GLY A 177 -14.35 17.42 -4.36
N GLY A 178 -14.90 17.70 -5.55
CA GLY A 178 -16.23 17.26 -6.02
C GLY A 178 -16.50 15.77 -6.25
N ALA A 179 -15.69 14.85 -5.71
CA ALA A 179 -16.06 13.44 -5.65
C ALA A 179 -17.17 13.25 -4.59
N PRO A 180 -18.09 12.28 -4.76
CA PRO A 180 -19.07 11.97 -3.72
C PRO A 180 -18.33 11.66 -2.41
N LYS A 181 -18.60 12.45 -1.37
CA LYS A 181 -17.97 12.27 -0.05
C LYS A 181 -18.16 10.84 0.47
N GLU A 182 -19.27 10.21 0.11
CA GLU A 182 -19.63 8.85 0.49
C GLU A 182 -18.68 7.78 -0.09
N ASP A 183 -18.25 7.93 -1.35
CA ASP A 183 -17.31 6.97 -1.97
C ASP A 183 -15.96 7.00 -1.25
N SER A 184 -15.44 8.21 -0.99
CA SER A 184 -14.16 8.38 -0.29
C SER A 184 -14.26 7.93 1.17
N ARG A 185 -15.40 8.19 1.83
CA ARG A 185 -15.68 7.68 3.19
C ARG A 185 -15.73 6.15 3.20
N SER A 186 -16.42 5.52 2.25
CA SER A 186 -16.46 4.07 2.09
C SER A 186 -15.05 3.47 1.90
N THR A 187 -14.22 4.10 1.05
CA THR A 187 -12.81 3.70 0.86
C THR A 187 -12.02 3.79 2.15
N LEU A 188 -12.17 4.89 2.90
CA LEU A 188 -11.48 5.12 4.16
C LEU A 188 -11.89 4.09 5.22
N LEU A 189 -13.18 3.82 5.37
CA LEU A 189 -13.70 2.82 6.32
C LEU A 189 -13.21 1.42 5.99
N LEU A 190 -13.22 1.02 4.71
CA LEU A 190 -12.68 -0.27 4.27
C LEU A 190 -11.18 -0.38 4.62
N ALA A 191 -10.41 0.66 4.33
CA ALA A 191 -8.98 0.67 4.57
C ALA A 191 -8.64 0.64 6.07
N ALA A 192 -9.31 1.48 6.88
CA ALA A 192 -9.11 1.55 8.31
C ALA A 192 -9.55 0.24 9.00
N LYS A 193 -10.71 -0.31 8.64
CA LYS A 193 -11.15 -1.62 9.14
C LYS A 193 -10.14 -2.70 8.78
N GLY A 194 -9.63 -2.69 7.55
CA GLY A 194 -8.57 -3.57 7.09
C GLY A 194 -7.36 -3.51 8.00
N LEU A 195 -6.84 -2.31 8.27
CA LEU A 195 -5.68 -2.11 9.15
C LEU A 195 -5.95 -2.61 10.57
N GLY A 196 -7.14 -2.35 11.12
CA GLY A 196 -7.52 -2.83 12.45
C GLY A 196 -7.62 -4.35 12.54
N ASP A 197 -8.21 -5.00 11.54
CA ASP A 197 -8.31 -6.46 11.50
C ASP A 197 -6.95 -7.13 11.27
N GLN A 198 -6.11 -6.59 10.37
CA GLN A 198 -4.73 -7.03 10.18
C GLN A 198 -3.88 -6.80 11.44
N GLY A 199 -4.15 -5.72 12.17
CA GLY A 199 -3.54 -5.32 13.45
C GLY A 199 -3.66 -6.34 14.58
N ARG A 200 -4.61 -7.27 14.48
CA ARG A 200 -4.75 -8.38 15.43
C ARG A 200 -3.63 -9.41 15.31
N ASN A 201 -2.95 -9.45 14.16
CA ASN A 201 -1.98 -10.47 13.82
C ASN A 201 -0.52 -9.97 13.93
N TYR A 202 -0.27 -8.69 13.64
CA TYR A 202 1.05 -8.08 13.72
C TYR A 202 0.98 -6.57 13.92
N TYR A 203 2.07 -5.98 14.40
CA TYR A 203 2.05 -4.66 15.03
C TYR A 203 1.99 -3.50 14.03
N PHE A 204 2.60 -3.66 12.85
CA PHE A 204 2.63 -2.63 11.82
C PHE A 204 1.24 -2.08 11.42
N PRO A 205 0.28 -2.90 10.94
CA PRO A 205 -1.04 -2.42 10.55
C PRO A 205 -1.84 -1.84 11.71
N PHE A 206 -1.59 -2.30 12.94
CA PHE A 206 -2.22 -1.72 14.11
C PHE A 206 -1.76 -0.29 14.39
N THR A 207 -0.45 -0.05 14.30
CA THR A 207 0.08 1.32 14.41
C THR A 207 -0.51 2.21 13.31
N LEU A 208 -0.56 1.72 12.09
CA LEU A 208 -1.17 2.45 10.97
C LEU A 208 -2.65 2.72 11.18
N PHE A 209 -3.40 1.76 11.73
CA PHE A 209 -4.80 1.93 12.10
C PHE A 209 -4.97 3.13 13.03
N HIS A 210 -4.17 3.24 14.10
CA HIS A 210 -4.28 4.35 15.03
C HIS A 210 -3.90 5.70 14.42
N VAL A 211 -2.87 5.73 13.57
CA VAL A 211 -2.49 6.94 12.84
C VAL A 211 -3.66 7.40 11.94
N ILE A 212 -4.27 6.49 11.19
CA ILE A 212 -5.41 6.81 10.34
C ILE A 212 -6.61 7.25 11.18
N ASN A 213 -6.92 6.52 12.25
CA ASN A 213 -8.04 6.84 13.14
C ASN A 213 -7.88 8.22 13.81
N GLY A 214 -6.66 8.63 14.14
CA GLY A 214 -6.38 9.98 14.66
C GLY A 214 -6.55 11.10 13.63
N GLU A 215 -6.50 10.79 12.34
CA GLU A 215 -6.68 11.73 11.24
C GLU A 215 -8.12 11.77 10.69
N MET A 216 -8.99 10.87 11.14
CA MET A 216 -10.41 10.75 10.78
C MET A 216 -11.27 11.76 11.55
N SER A 217 -12.43 12.13 10.99
CA SER A 217 -13.43 12.91 11.72
C SER A 217 -14.08 12.06 12.82
N GLU A 218 -14.68 12.70 13.82
CA GLU A 218 -15.44 11.99 14.87
C GLU A 218 -16.60 11.17 14.27
N GLU A 219 -17.27 11.70 13.24
CA GLU A 219 -18.35 11.02 12.52
C GLU A 219 -17.85 9.73 11.85
N ASP A 220 -16.75 9.82 11.09
CA ASP A 220 -16.17 8.66 10.39
C ASP A 220 -15.65 7.61 11.39
N THR A 221 -15.09 8.06 12.51
CA THR A 221 -14.60 7.20 13.58
C THR A 221 -15.73 6.44 14.26
N ALA A 222 -16.82 7.14 14.60
CA ALA A 222 -18.01 6.52 15.17
C ALA A 222 -18.62 5.48 14.22
N LEU A 223 -18.68 5.78 12.93
CA LEU A 223 -19.15 4.87 11.90
C LEU A 223 -18.24 3.64 11.74
N LEU A 224 -16.91 3.84 11.73
CA LEU A 224 -15.93 2.76 11.68
C LEU A 224 -16.13 1.75 12.81
N TYR A 225 -16.30 2.23 14.04
CA TYR A 225 -16.49 1.36 15.20
C TYR A 225 -17.78 0.53 15.16
N GLN A 226 -18.78 0.91 14.37
CA GLN A 226 -19.97 0.06 14.14
C GLN A 226 -19.63 -1.23 13.38
N PHE A 227 -18.56 -1.22 12.57
CA PHE A 227 -18.12 -2.36 11.76
C PHE A 227 -16.94 -3.14 12.36
N MET A 228 -16.39 -2.67 13.48
CA MET A 228 -15.25 -3.28 14.14
C MET A 228 -15.70 -4.07 15.37
N THR A 229 -15.07 -5.23 15.59
CA THR A 229 -15.21 -5.94 16.86
C THR A 229 -14.49 -5.14 17.95
N SER A 230 -15.13 -4.92 19.10
CA SER A 230 -14.48 -4.23 20.23
C SER A 230 -13.22 -4.97 20.64
N TRP A 231 -12.06 -4.41 20.31
CA TRP A 231 -10.77 -4.89 20.77
C TRP A 231 -10.27 -3.96 21.87
N LYS A 232 -10.09 -4.51 23.08
CA LYS A 232 -9.45 -3.79 24.18
C LYS A 232 -7.95 -3.93 24.04
N ASP A 233 -7.30 -2.80 23.79
CA ASP A 233 -5.87 -2.68 23.81
C ASP A 233 -5.38 -2.57 25.26
N ASP A 234 -4.65 -3.56 25.75
CA ASP A 234 -4.03 -3.47 27.07
C ASP A 234 -2.72 -2.66 27.03
N GLY A 235 -2.38 -1.99 28.15
CA GLY A 235 -1.23 -1.10 28.21
C GLY A 235 0.12 -1.80 27.95
N VAL A 236 0.20 -3.11 28.21
CA VAL A 236 1.40 -3.92 27.97
C VAL A 236 1.60 -4.14 26.47
N SER A 237 0.53 -4.47 25.75
CA SER A 237 0.51 -4.65 24.30
C SER A 237 0.88 -3.35 23.58
N LYS A 238 0.43 -2.19 24.06
CA LYS A 238 0.88 -0.87 23.59
C LYS A 238 2.39 -0.70 23.64
N GLN A 239 3.00 -1.01 24.79
CA GLN A 239 4.43 -0.80 24.99
C GLN A 239 5.29 -1.74 24.14
N VAL A 240 4.91 -3.01 24.02
CA VAL A 240 5.61 -3.99 23.18
C VAL A 240 5.53 -3.59 21.71
N ARG A 241 4.36 -3.11 21.26
CA ARG A 241 4.19 -2.60 19.88
C ARG A 241 5.09 -1.42 19.57
N ALA A 242 5.12 -0.42 20.45
CA ALA A 242 5.95 0.76 20.25
C ALA A 242 7.44 0.40 20.09
N LYS A 243 7.91 -0.64 20.81
CA LYS A 243 9.30 -1.13 20.72
C LYS A 243 9.60 -1.91 19.43
N HIS A 244 8.64 -2.67 18.90
CA HIS A 244 8.90 -3.62 17.81
C HIS A 244 8.33 -3.25 16.45
N VAL A 245 7.50 -2.20 16.35
CA VAL A 245 6.90 -1.76 15.07
C VAL A 245 7.96 -1.41 14.03
N GLN A 246 9.09 -0.83 14.45
CA GLN A 246 10.17 -0.43 13.54
C GLN A 246 10.82 -1.63 12.84
N ALA A 247 10.88 -2.80 13.49
CA ALA A 247 11.44 -4.03 12.91
C ALA A 247 10.56 -4.64 11.82
N GLN A 248 9.28 -4.27 11.75
CA GLN A 248 8.32 -4.73 10.74
C GLN A 248 8.15 -3.73 9.59
N TYR A 249 8.91 -2.63 9.61
CA TYR A 249 8.80 -1.59 8.61
C TYR A 249 9.71 -1.89 7.41
N PRO A 250 9.18 -1.97 6.17
CA PRO A 250 10.04 -1.99 5.00
C PRO A 250 10.82 -0.67 4.92
N CYS A 251 12.11 -0.73 4.54
CA CYS A 251 13.00 0.42 4.49
C CYS A 251 12.34 1.64 3.82
N ASP A 252 12.38 2.76 4.53
CA ASP A 252 12.00 4.12 4.14
C ASP A 252 11.46 4.31 2.70
N ILE A 253 10.17 4.02 2.52
CA ILE A 253 9.36 4.36 1.33
C ILE A 253 9.10 5.89 1.33
N VAL A 254 10.15 6.71 1.44
CA VAL A 254 10.13 8.08 1.98
C VAL A 254 9.63 9.17 1.05
N LYS A 255 9.42 8.92 -0.24
CA LYS A 255 9.17 10.02 -1.19
C LYS A 255 7.81 10.01 -1.87
N ILE A 256 6.88 9.21 -1.37
CA ILE A 256 5.75 8.74 -2.19
C ILE A 256 4.43 9.49 -1.96
N THR A 257 4.29 10.21 -0.85
CA THR A 257 3.02 10.88 -0.56
C THR A 257 3.17 12.39 -0.56
N ASN A 258 2.26 13.11 -1.23
CA ASN A 258 2.09 14.59 -1.19
C ASN A 258 1.78 15.17 0.21
N TYR A 259 1.89 14.38 1.27
CA TYR A 259 1.75 14.84 2.63
C TYR A 259 3.01 15.62 3.06
N PRO A 260 2.86 16.71 3.84
CA PRO A 260 4.00 17.39 4.45
C PRO A 260 4.93 16.39 5.13
N ASP A 261 6.23 16.67 5.21
CA ASP A 261 7.22 15.76 5.81
C ASP A 261 6.79 15.21 7.18
N SER A 262 6.08 16.01 7.99
CA SER A 262 5.51 15.62 9.29
C SER A 262 4.42 14.53 9.22
N LYS A 263 3.76 14.37 8.07
CA LYS A 263 2.69 13.40 7.78
C LYS A 263 3.17 12.24 6.90
N ARG A 264 4.49 12.09 6.69
CA ARG A 264 5.07 10.89 6.06
C ARG A 264 4.84 9.68 6.96
N LEU A 265 4.56 8.53 6.35
CA LEU A 265 4.28 7.28 7.07
C LEU A 265 5.31 6.94 8.15
N GLY A 266 6.60 7.05 7.84
CA GLY A 266 7.68 6.82 8.80
C GLY A 266 7.69 7.82 9.96
N ASN A 267 7.31 9.08 9.72
CA ASN A 267 7.25 10.12 10.76
C ASN A 267 5.98 9.99 11.62
N LEU A 268 4.85 9.61 11.02
CA LEU A 268 3.62 9.32 11.76
C LEU A 268 3.77 8.08 12.65
N ILE A 269 4.50 7.05 12.19
CA ILE A 269 4.82 5.88 13.01
C ILE A 269 5.74 6.25 14.16
N LYS A 270 6.75 7.11 13.94
CA LYS A 270 7.59 7.65 15.02
C LYS A 270 6.76 8.41 16.05
N GLN A 271 5.89 9.32 15.60
CA GLN A 271 4.97 10.06 16.47
C GLN A 271 4.06 9.13 17.27
N TYR A 272 3.51 8.07 16.65
CA TYR A 272 2.72 7.07 17.38
C TYR A 272 3.55 6.31 18.41
N ALA A 273 4.77 5.90 18.08
CA ALA A 273 5.65 5.24 19.03
C ALA A 273 5.97 6.15 20.22
N ASP A 274 6.25 7.43 19.97
CA ASP A 274 6.55 8.43 21.00
C ASP A 274 5.34 8.69 21.92
N LEU A 275 4.13 8.80 21.34
CA LEU A 275 2.87 8.94 22.08
C LEU A 275 2.60 7.71 22.95
N ALA A 276 2.72 6.50 22.40
CA ALA A 276 2.50 5.26 23.13
C ALA A 276 3.50 5.05 24.28
N ILE A 277 4.75 5.50 24.12
CA ILE A 277 5.76 5.47 25.17
C ILE A 277 5.46 6.52 26.25
N SER A 278 4.99 7.72 25.87
CA SER A 278 4.67 8.81 26.80
C SER A 278 3.41 8.52 27.65
N GLU A 279 2.37 7.93 27.04
CA GLU A 279 1.16 7.48 27.75
C GLU A 279 1.48 6.41 28.81
N ALA A 280 2.45 5.52 28.54
CA ALA A 280 2.88 4.49 29.49
C ALA A 280 3.75 5.04 30.63
N GLN A 281 4.32 6.23 30.49
CA GLN A 281 5.16 6.90 31.50
C GLN A 281 4.38 7.92 32.35
N SER A 282 3.11 8.20 32.01
CA SER A 282 2.24 9.06 32.81
C SER A 282 1.76 8.30 34.04
N PRO A 283 2.17 8.67 35.27
CA PRO A 283 1.73 7.98 36.47
C PRO A 283 0.21 8.18 36.64
N THR A 284 -0.52 7.09 36.83
CA THR A 284 -1.90 7.09 37.33
C THR A 284 -1.92 7.70 38.72
N ASN A 285 -2.04 9.02 38.81
CA ASN A 285 -2.37 9.73 40.04
C ASN A 285 -3.87 9.53 40.33
N SER A 286 -4.20 8.38 40.91
CA SER A 286 -5.49 8.18 41.57
C SER A 286 -5.32 7.32 42.82
N GLU A 287 -4.55 7.83 43.78
CA GLU A 287 -4.79 7.57 45.20
C GLU A 287 -4.87 8.93 45.90
N ALA A 288 -6.03 9.55 45.79
CA ALA A 288 -6.40 10.66 46.67
C ALA A 288 -6.71 10.07 48.05
N THR A 289 -5.77 10.28 48.96
CA THR A 289 -5.95 10.51 50.40
C THR A 289 -7.40 10.54 50.88
N ASN A 290 -7.77 9.62 51.75
CA ASN A 290 -8.81 9.82 52.75
C ASN A 290 -8.37 9.18 54.08
N SER A 291 -7.86 10.01 54.98
CA SER A 291 -7.99 9.84 56.43
C SER A 291 -8.58 11.15 56.96
N PRO A 292 -9.60 11.06 57.82
CA PRO A 292 -9.35 11.09 59.25
C PRO A 292 -9.84 9.83 59.98
#